data_AF-A0A368C9X6-F1
#
_entry.id   AF-A0A368C9X6-F1
#
_cell.length_a   1.000
_cell.length_b   1.000
_cell.length_c   1.000
_cell.angle_alpha   90.00
_cell.angle_beta   90.00
_cell.angle_gamma   90.00
#
_symmetry.space_group_name_H-M   'P 1'
#
loop_
_entity.id
_entity.type
_entity.pdbx_description
1 polymer ?
#
loop_
_entity_poly.entity_id
_entity_poly.type
_entity_poly.pdbx_seq_one_letter_code
_entity_poly.pdbx_strand_id
1 'polypeptide(L)'
;MARFISVAKAANLIGVTNSEMQAMVSEGALPVVKGKIHIDDLIEKYPHVNSADADMLTWVSKIKNAPSQHVSDKPPSELTRDELIVLAARQQKEMAYIKDKSKEYADMLREIKYSLVELQKESQHPNRVQTIIAWIEKKLSD
;
A
#
# COMPACT_ATOMS: atom_id res chain seq x y z
N MET A 1 -7.62 20.47 -6.76
CA MET A 1 -6.50 19.51 -6.97
C MET A 1 -7.12 18.14 -7.16
N ALA A 2 -6.94 17.51 -8.32
CA ALA A 2 -7.59 16.24 -8.67
C ALA A 2 -7.18 15.10 -7.71
N ARG A 3 -8.12 14.63 -6.88
CA ARG A 3 -7.89 13.55 -5.91
C ARG A 3 -8.48 12.26 -6.46
N PHE A 4 -7.62 11.25 -6.68
CA PHE A 4 -8.03 9.92 -7.15
C PHE A 4 -8.00 8.91 -6.00
N ILE A 5 -9.08 8.14 -5.84
CA ILE A 5 -9.24 7.10 -4.81
C ILE A 5 -9.45 5.73 -5.46
N SER A 6 -8.99 4.65 -4.82
CA SER A 6 -9.23 3.30 -5.33
C SER A 6 -10.71 2.93 -5.28
N VAL A 7 -11.14 2.00 -6.15
CA VAL A 7 -12.54 1.52 -6.21
C VAL A 7 -13.03 1.01 -4.83
N ALA A 8 -12.21 0.23 -4.12
CA ALA A 8 -12.55 -0.23 -2.78
C ALA A 8 -12.72 0.91 -1.75
N LYS A 9 -11.98 2.00 -1.91
CA LYS A 9 -12.08 3.18 -1.05
C LYS A 9 -13.31 4.01 -1.38
N ALA A 10 -13.67 4.10 -2.66
CA ALA A 10 -14.91 4.71 -3.11
C ALA A 10 -16.13 3.92 -2.61
N ALA A 11 -16.10 2.59 -2.67
CA ALA A 11 -17.17 1.72 -2.15
C ALA A 11 -17.46 1.98 -0.66
N ASN A 12 -16.40 2.04 0.16
CA ASN A 12 -16.52 2.35 1.58
C ASN A 12 -17.01 3.79 1.85
N LEU A 13 -16.74 4.73 0.93
CA LEU A 13 -17.17 6.13 1.08
C LEU A 13 -18.67 6.31 0.83
N ILE A 14 -19.24 5.55 -0.10
CA ILE A 14 -20.68 5.57 -0.38
C ILE A 14 -21.46 4.52 0.43
N GLY A 15 -20.76 3.72 1.26
CA GLY A 15 -21.38 2.69 2.09
C GLY A 15 -21.91 1.47 1.33
N VAL A 16 -21.38 1.19 0.13
CA VAL A 16 -21.76 0.02 -0.67
C VAL A 16 -20.67 -1.05 -0.68
N THR A 17 -21.02 -2.27 -1.07
CA THR A 17 -20.03 -3.35 -1.18
C THR A 17 -19.07 -3.10 -2.35
N ASN A 18 -17.84 -3.61 -2.23
CA ASN A 18 -16.83 -3.49 -3.31
C ASN A 18 -17.31 -4.13 -4.63
N SER A 19 -18.14 -5.17 -4.55
CA SER A 19 -18.81 -5.82 -5.67
C SER A 19 -19.80 -4.89 -6.37
N GLU A 20 -20.64 -4.17 -5.63
CA GLU A 20 -21.59 -3.19 -6.19
C GLU A 20 -20.85 -2.01 -6.81
N MET A 21 -19.75 -1.57 -6.18
CA MET A 21 -18.91 -0.51 -6.72
C MET A 21 -18.22 -0.93 -8.03
N GLN A 22 -17.73 -2.17 -8.12
CA GLN A 22 -17.17 -2.72 -9.34
C GLN A 22 -18.22 -2.86 -10.44
N ALA A 23 -19.46 -3.24 -10.08
CA ALA A 23 -20.58 -3.27 -11.02
C ALA A 23 -20.86 -1.87 -11.59
N MET A 24 -20.95 -0.85 -10.74
CA MET A 24 -21.16 0.55 -11.17
C MET A 24 -20.02 1.10 -12.05
N VAL A 25 -18.79 0.68 -11.79
CA VAL A 25 -17.64 0.99 -12.67
C VAL A 25 -17.78 0.27 -14.03
N SER A 26 -18.17 -1.00 -14.01
CA SER A 26 -18.32 -1.81 -15.23
C SER A 26 -19.48 -1.35 -16.12
N GLU A 27 -20.53 -0.78 -15.51
CA GLU A 27 -21.69 -0.19 -16.18
C GLU A 27 -21.40 1.22 -16.73
N GLY A 28 -20.17 1.73 -16.58
CA GLY A 28 -19.76 3.05 -17.06
C GLY A 28 -20.32 4.20 -16.24
N ALA A 29 -20.87 3.92 -15.06
CA ALA A 29 -21.54 4.88 -14.21
C ALA A 29 -20.54 5.84 -13.52
N LEU A 30 -19.27 5.46 -13.39
CA LEU A 30 -18.19 6.28 -12.84
C LEU A 30 -16.93 6.12 -13.70
N PRO A 31 -16.28 7.23 -14.09
CA PRO A 31 -15.03 7.16 -14.86
C PRO A 31 -13.89 6.62 -13.99
N VAL A 32 -13.24 5.56 -14.47
CA VAL A 32 -12.10 4.93 -13.80
C VAL A 32 -10.83 5.09 -14.62
N VAL A 33 -9.81 5.66 -13.99
CA VAL A 33 -8.46 5.75 -14.56
C VAL A 33 -7.55 4.82 -13.77
N LYS A 34 -7.10 3.73 -14.40
CA LYS A 34 -6.17 2.73 -13.81
C LYS A 34 -6.64 2.18 -12.45
N GLY A 35 -7.93 1.84 -12.31
CA GLY A 35 -8.51 1.32 -11.07
C GLY A 35 -8.71 2.36 -9.96
N LYS A 36 -8.67 3.66 -10.31
CA LYS A 36 -8.96 4.77 -9.40
C LYS A 36 -10.07 5.66 -9.95
N ILE A 37 -10.95 6.11 -9.08
CA ILE A 37 -12.08 7.00 -9.36
C ILE A 37 -11.73 8.40 -8.86
N HIS A 38 -12.15 9.42 -9.59
CA HIS A 38 -11.99 10.79 -9.17
C HIS A 38 -12.98 11.13 -8.04
N ILE A 39 -12.51 11.77 -6.98
CA ILE A 39 -13.38 12.13 -5.83
C ILE A 39 -14.51 13.07 -6.28
N ASP A 40 -14.22 14.02 -7.17
CA ASP A 40 -15.22 15.01 -7.58
C ASP A 40 -16.38 14.34 -8.35
N ASP A 41 -16.09 13.33 -9.18
CA ASP A 41 -17.12 12.58 -9.91
C ASP A 41 -17.97 11.70 -8.98
N LEU A 42 -17.38 11.26 -7.86
CA LEU A 42 -18.09 10.52 -6.81
C LEU A 42 -19.00 11.45 -6.00
N ILE A 43 -18.53 12.66 -5.66
CA ILE A 43 -19.31 13.67 -4.93
C ILE A 43 -20.44 14.24 -5.80
N GLU A 44 -20.19 14.47 -7.08
CA GLU A 44 -21.20 14.93 -8.04
C GLU A 44 -22.36 13.93 -8.15
N LYS A 45 -22.03 12.62 -8.15
CA LYS A 45 -23.02 11.55 -8.28
C LYS A 45 -23.69 11.17 -6.96
N TYR A 46 -22.98 11.31 -5.84
CA TYR A 46 -23.45 10.97 -4.51
C TYR A 46 -23.24 12.17 -3.55
N PRO A 47 -24.09 13.21 -3.62
CA PRO A 47 -23.91 14.47 -2.88
C PRO A 47 -24.09 14.34 -1.35
N HIS A 48 -24.51 13.17 -0.86
CA HIS A 48 -24.53 12.83 0.57
C HIS A 48 -23.16 12.40 1.11
N VAL A 49 -22.17 12.15 0.23
CA VAL A 49 -20.79 11.89 0.64
C VAL A 49 -20.12 13.21 0.97
N ASN A 50 -20.00 13.49 2.27
CA ASN A 50 -19.31 14.68 2.73
C ASN A 50 -17.80 14.52 2.48
N SER A 51 -17.14 15.52 1.88
CA SER A 51 -15.69 15.47 1.65
C SER A 51 -14.89 15.31 2.95
N ALA A 52 -15.48 15.72 4.08
CA ALA A 52 -14.95 15.49 5.42
C ALA A 52 -14.85 13.99 5.78
N ASP A 53 -15.80 13.17 5.33
CA ASP A 53 -15.78 11.71 5.55
C ASP A 53 -14.74 11.02 4.65
N ALA A 54 -14.47 11.58 3.47
CA ALA A 54 -13.36 11.18 2.61
C ALA A 54 -12.00 11.47 3.23
N ASP A 55 -11.86 12.61 3.89
CA ASP A 55 -10.64 12.95 4.63
C ASP A 55 -10.50 12.10 5.91
N MET A 56 -11.58 11.85 6.65
CA MET A 56 -11.59 10.94 7.80
C MET A 56 -11.27 9.50 7.40
N LEU A 57 -11.81 8.96 6.32
CA LEU A 57 -11.48 7.61 5.84
C LEU A 57 -10.05 7.53 5.30
N THR A 58 -9.53 8.61 4.74
CA THR A 58 -8.11 8.72 4.37
C THR A 58 -7.23 8.74 5.61
N TRP A 59 -7.65 9.43 6.67
CA TRP A 59 -6.97 9.46 7.96
C TRP A 59 -7.01 8.09 8.64
N VAL A 60 -8.17 7.44 8.71
CA VAL A 60 -8.36 6.09 9.25
C VAL A 60 -7.60 5.02 8.45
N SER A 61 -7.49 5.15 7.12
CA SER A 61 -6.66 4.20 6.35
C SER A 61 -5.15 4.43 6.55
N LYS A 62 -4.73 5.69 6.74
CA LYS A 62 -3.35 6.01 7.14
C LYS A 62 -3.07 5.47 8.55
N ILE A 63 -4.05 5.52 9.43
CA ILE A 63 -4.01 4.94 10.77
C ILE A 63 -3.86 3.42 10.74
N LYS A 64 -4.71 2.75 9.97
CA LYS A 64 -4.75 1.28 9.90
C LYS A 64 -3.53 0.66 9.22
N ASN A 65 -2.85 1.41 8.34
CA ASN A 65 -1.64 0.97 7.64
C ASN A 65 -0.33 1.49 8.28
N ALA A 66 -0.42 2.31 9.33
CA ALA A 66 0.74 2.69 10.13
C ALA A 66 0.89 1.67 11.27
N PRO A 67 2.08 1.09 11.49
CA PRO A 67 2.30 0.24 12.65
C PRO A 67 2.11 1.07 13.94
N SER A 68 1.04 0.74 14.67
CA SER A 68 0.75 1.10 16.07
C SER A 68 0.89 2.58 16.45
N GLN A 69 -0.05 3.40 16.04
CA GLN A 69 -0.05 4.83 16.33
C GLN A 69 -0.22 5.20 17.81
N HIS A 70 0.71 6.03 18.27
CA HIS A 70 0.41 7.25 18.99
C HIS A 70 1.22 8.34 18.28
N VAL A 71 0.67 8.82 17.17
CA VAL A 71 1.17 10.05 16.55
C VAL A 71 0.58 11.15 17.41
N SER A 72 1.42 11.82 18.19
CA SER A 72 1.01 13.09 18.81
C SER A 72 0.55 14.01 17.67
N ASP A 73 -0.67 14.52 17.73
CA ASP A 73 -1.22 15.44 16.71
C ASP A 73 -0.44 16.77 16.63
N LYS A 74 0.59 16.96 17.46
CA LYS A 74 1.46 18.12 17.47
C LYS A 74 2.50 18.04 16.34
N PRO A 75 2.69 19.12 15.57
CA PRO A 75 3.80 19.20 14.62
C PRO A 75 5.16 19.10 15.36
N PRO A 76 6.22 18.61 14.69
CA PRO A 76 7.54 18.45 15.32
C PRO A 76 8.13 19.72 15.95
N SER A 77 7.69 20.89 15.48
CA SER A 77 8.06 22.22 16.01
C SER A 77 7.47 22.54 17.38
N GLU A 78 6.45 21.80 17.82
CA GLU A 78 5.73 22.00 19.09
C GLU A 78 6.03 20.89 20.11
N LEU A 79 6.90 19.94 19.75
CA LEU A 79 7.33 18.87 20.65
C LEU A 79 8.44 19.38 21.57
N THR A 80 8.32 19.03 22.85
CA THR A 80 9.39 19.24 23.82
C THR A 80 10.59 18.35 23.51
N ARG A 81 11.76 18.73 24.04
CA ARG A 81 13.01 17.97 23.84
C ARG A 81 12.86 16.49 24.22
N ASP A 82 12.17 16.19 25.31
CA ASP A 82 11.97 14.82 25.79
C ASP A 82 11.04 14.02 24.87
N GLU A 83 9.99 14.64 24.34
CA GLU A 83 9.11 14.03 23.34
C GLU A 83 9.86 13.74 22.03
N LEU A 84 10.77 14.64 21.60
CA LEU A 84 11.62 14.41 20.44
C LEU A 84 12.60 13.24 20.64
N ILE A 85 13.18 13.09 21.84
CA ILE A 85 14.07 11.97 22.16
C ILE A 85 13.30 10.65 22.11
N VAL A 86 12.09 10.60 22.67
CA VAL A 86 11.22 9.41 22.62
C VAL A 86 10.84 9.06 21.18
N LEU A 87 10.51 10.07 20.36
CA LEU A 87 10.16 9.88 18.95
C LEU A 87 11.36 9.37 18.14
N ALA A 88 12.55 9.93 18.36
CA ALA A 88 13.78 9.49 17.69
C ALA A 88 14.14 8.04 18.05
N ALA A 89 14.10 7.68 19.34
CA ALA A 89 14.37 6.31 19.80
C ALA A 89 13.37 5.31 19.22
N ARG A 90 12.10 5.72 19.08
CA ARG A 90 11.05 4.90 18.45
C ARG A 90 11.29 4.71 16.96
N GLN A 91 11.58 5.78 16.21
CA GLN A 91 11.90 5.70 14.79
C GLN A 91 13.13 4.82 14.56
N GLN A 92 14.13 4.88 15.43
CA GLN A 92 15.30 4.02 15.37
C GLN A 92 14.93 2.54 15.53
N LYS A 93 14.04 2.19 16.47
CA LYS A 93 13.52 0.82 16.61
C LYS A 93 12.73 0.36 15.40
N GLU A 94 11.89 1.23 14.84
CA GLU A 94 11.09 0.91 13.65
C GLU A 94 11.99 0.70 12.43
N MET A 95 13.00 1.55 12.24
CA MET A 95 14.01 1.38 11.20
C MET A 95 14.79 0.07 11.36
N ALA A 96 15.16 -0.29 12.59
CA ALA A 96 15.82 -1.56 12.87
C ALA A 96 14.90 -2.75 12.51
N TYR A 97 13.63 -2.70 12.91
CA TYR A 97 12.65 -3.73 12.57
C TYR A 97 12.43 -3.88 11.07
N ILE A 98 12.24 -2.76 10.35
CA ILE A 98 12.07 -2.76 8.89
C ILE A 98 13.33 -3.31 8.20
N LYS A 99 14.52 -2.94 8.69
CA LYS A 99 15.78 -3.44 8.16
C LYS A 99 15.93 -4.94 8.37
N ASP A 100 15.58 -5.45 9.54
CA ASP A 100 15.61 -6.88 9.84
C ASP A 100 14.61 -7.65 8.96
N LYS A 101 13.39 -7.12 8.79
CA LYS A 101 12.39 -7.71 7.90
C LYS A 101 12.82 -7.69 6.43
N SER A 102 13.42 -6.60 5.98
CA SER A 102 13.99 -6.49 4.63
C SER A 102 15.08 -7.54 4.41
N LYS A 103 15.95 -7.74 5.41
CA LYS A 103 16.97 -8.80 5.38
C LYS A 103 16.34 -10.19 5.30
N GLU A 104 15.33 -10.48 6.13
CA GLU A 104 14.61 -11.75 6.13
C GLU A 104 14.00 -12.07 4.75
N TYR A 105 13.36 -11.07 4.11
CA TYR A 105 12.81 -11.24 2.76
C TYR A 105 13.90 -11.43 1.70
N ALA A 106 15.02 -10.72 1.81
CA ALA A 106 16.16 -10.91 0.91
C ALA A 106 16.75 -12.33 1.04
N ASP A 107 16.82 -12.86 2.26
CA ASP A 107 17.28 -14.23 2.52
C ASP A 107 16.32 -15.26 1.89
N MET A 108 15.00 -15.12 2.09
CA MET A 108 14.00 -15.97 1.43
C MET A 108 14.07 -15.93 -0.10
N LEU A 109 14.27 -14.75 -0.69
CA LEU A 109 14.42 -14.61 -2.14
C LEU A 109 15.68 -15.32 -2.66
N ARG A 110 16.77 -15.35 -1.89
CA ARG A 110 17.97 -16.13 -2.25
C ARG A 110 17.72 -17.62 -2.15
N GLU A 111 16.99 -18.09 -1.15
CA GLU A 111 16.60 -19.51 -1.04
C GLU A 111 15.73 -19.94 -2.22
N ILE A 112 14.70 -19.15 -2.56
CA ILE A 112 13.83 -19.41 -3.71
C ILE A 112 14.64 -19.42 -5.01
N LYS A 113 15.59 -18.48 -5.17
CA LYS A 113 16.49 -18.46 -6.33
C LYS A 113 17.29 -19.76 -6.42
N TYR A 114 17.86 -20.23 -5.31
CA TYR A 114 18.62 -21.48 -5.29
C TYR A 114 17.75 -22.67 -5.71
N SER A 115 16.53 -22.79 -5.15
CA SER A 115 15.58 -23.83 -5.56
C SER A 115 15.19 -23.75 -7.04
N LEU A 116 15.03 -22.53 -7.59
CA LEU A 116 14.75 -22.35 -9.02
C LEU A 116 15.92 -22.74 -9.91
N VAL A 117 17.16 -22.50 -9.48
CA VAL A 117 18.36 -22.93 -10.22
C VAL A 117 18.45 -24.46 -10.25
N GLU A 118 18.16 -25.14 -9.15
CA GLU A 118 18.10 -26.61 -9.14
C GLU A 118 16.96 -27.13 -10.03
N LEU A 119 15.77 -26.54 -9.93
CA LEU A 119 14.63 -26.89 -10.80
C LEU A 119 14.92 -26.61 -12.29
N GLN A 120 15.75 -25.63 -12.62
CA GLN A 120 16.14 -25.35 -14.00
C GLN A 120 16.89 -26.52 -14.64
N LYS A 121 17.72 -27.24 -13.87
CA LYS A 121 18.51 -28.38 -14.36
C LYS A 121 17.63 -29.58 -14.74
N GLU A 122 16.49 -29.71 -14.08
CA GLU A 122 15.54 -30.83 -14.27
C GLU A 122 14.32 -30.42 -15.14
N SER A 123 14.22 -29.15 -15.53
CA SER A 123 13.05 -28.62 -16.21
C SER A 123 13.03 -28.92 -17.71
N GLN A 124 11.85 -29.25 -18.22
CA GLN A 124 11.58 -29.33 -19.67
C GLN A 124 11.63 -27.96 -20.37
N HIS A 125 11.57 -26.85 -19.61
CA HIS A 125 11.52 -25.48 -20.14
C HIS A 125 12.49 -24.53 -19.40
N PRO A 126 13.81 -24.70 -19.56
CA PRO A 126 14.84 -23.97 -18.82
C PRO A 126 14.80 -22.44 -19.04
N ASN A 127 14.34 -21.98 -20.20
CA ASN A 127 14.24 -20.54 -20.53
C ASN A 127 13.18 -19.79 -19.70
N ARG A 128 12.09 -20.47 -19.32
CA ARG A 128 11.05 -19.86 -18.46
C ARG A 128 11.57 -19.69 -17.03
N VAL A 129 12.29 -20.70 -16.53
CA VAL A 129 12.92 -20.64 -15.20
C VAL A 129 14.00 -19.56 -15.16
N GLN A 130 14.80 -19.41 -16.22
CA GLN A 130 15.80 -18.34 -16.33
C GLN A 130 15.16 -16.93 -16.24
N THR A 131 13.97 -16.75 -16.82
CA THR A 131 13.27 -15.45 -16.79
C THR A 131 12.82 -15.10 -15.37
N ILE A 132 12.36 -16.09 -14.60
CA ILE A 132 11.98 -15.91 -13.19
C ILE A 132 13.23 -15.60 -12.34
N ILE A 133 14.33 -16.33 -12.55
CA ILE A 133 15.60 -16.08 -11.87
C ILE A 133 16.09 -14.64 -12.13
N ALA A 134 16.09 -14.19 -13.38
CA ALA A 134 16.49 -12.84 -13.75
C ALA A 134 15.58 -11.75 -13.12
N TRP A 135 14.28 -12.02 -13.01
CA TRP A 135 13.35 -11.13 -12.32
C TRP A 135 13.64 -11.02 -10.82
N ILE A 136 13.96 -12.14 -10.16
CA ILE A 136 14.35 -12.17 -8.74
C ILE A 136 15.66 -11.40 -8.52
N GLU A 137 16.66 -11.57 -9.40
CA GLU A 137 17.94 -10.86 -9.31
C GLU A 137 17.77 -9.35 -9.41
N LYS A 138 16.90 -8.88 -10.31
CA LYS A 138 16.55 -7.46 -10.41
C LYS A 138 15.94 -6.95 -9.11
N LYS A 139 15.10 -7.74 -8.44
CA LYS A 139 14.47 -7.39 -7.16
C LYS A 139 15.38 -7.45 -5.94
N LEU A 140 16.54 -8.11 -6.06
CA LEU A 140 17.57 -8.15 -5.02
C LEU A 140 18.61 -7.02 -5.16
N SER A 141 18.65 -6.35 -6.33
CA SER A 141 19.62 -5.27 -6.63
C SER A 141 19.03 -3.86 -6.46
N ASP A 142 17.70 -3.72 -6.43
CA ASP A 142 16.96 -2.50 -6.06
C ASP A 142 16.76 -2.43 -4.53
#